data_AF-A0A2R6WEY4-F1
#
_entry.id   AF-A0A2R6WEY4-F1
#
_cell.length_a   1.000
_cell.length_b   1.000
_cell.length_c   1.000
_cell.angle_alpha   90.00
_cell.angle_beta   90.00
_cell.angle_gamma   90.00
#
_symmetry.space_group_name_H-M   'P 1'
#
loop_
_entity.id
_entity.type
_entity.pdbx_description
1 polymer ?
#
loop_
_entity_poly.entity_id
_entity_poly.type
_entity_poly.pdbx_seq_one_letter_code
_entity_poly.pdbx_strand_id
1 'polypeptide(L)'
;MVAAKKTKKAQESINNRLALVVKSGKFTLGYKTTLKSLRGGKGKLIIIANNCPPLRKSEIEYYAMLSKTGVHHYSGNNVDLGTACGKYYRVCCLSITDPGDSDIIRSMPTE
;
A
#
# COMPACT_ATOMS: atom_id res chain seq x y z
N MET A 1 8.30 -5.87 -25.83
CA MET A 1 8.74 -6.36 -24.50
C MET A 1 9.27 -5.26 -23.55
N VAL A 2 9.21 -3.96 -23.89
CA VAL A 2 9.75 -2.87 -23.05
C VAL A 2 8.84 -2.49 -21.88
N ALA A 3 7.52 -2.56 -22.04
CA ALA A 3 6.54 -2.19 -21.00
C ALA A 3 6.60 -3.11 -19.76
N ALA A 4 6.68 -4.43 -19.96
CA ALA A 4 6.74 -5.40 -18.85
C ALA A 4 8.02 -5.24 -17.99
N LYS A 5 9.14 -4.84 -18.59
CA LYS A 5 10.42 -4.61 -17.89
C LYS A 5 10.35 -3.36 -17.00
N LYS A 6 9.60 -2.34 -17.43
CA LYS A 6 9.38 -1.09 -16.67
C LYS A 6 8.51 -1.33 -15.43
N THR A 7 7.44 -2.13 -15.56
CA THR A 7 6.55 -2.48 -14.43
C THR A 7 7.28 -3.29 -13.36
N LYS A 8 8.10 -4.28 -13.74
CA LYS A 8 8.91 -5.05 -12.77
C LYS A 8 9.89 -4.18 -11.99
N LYS A 9 10.60 -3.25 -12.65
CA LYS A 9 11.54 -2.34 -11.98
C LYS A 9 10.83 -1.39 -11.01
N ALA A 10 9.64 -0.89 -11.36
CA ALA A 10 8.82 -0.08 -10.46
C ALA A 10 8.35 -0.90 -9.24
N GLN A 11 8.02 -2.18 -9.45
CA GLN A 11 7.58 -3.06 -8.39
C GLN A 11 8.70 -3.48 -7.43
N GLU A 12 9.92 -3.71 -7.93
CA GLU A 12 11.09 -3.89 -7.05
C GLU A 12 11.36 -2.62 -6.22
N SER A 13 11.19 -1.44 -6.81
CA SER A 13 11.36 -0.18 -6.08
C SER A 13 10.35 -0.01 -4.95
N ILE A 14 9.07 -0.38 -5.14
CA ILE A 14 8.08 -0.27 -4.06
C ILE A 14 8.34 -1.30 -2.95
N ASN A 15 8.79 -2.51 -3.30
CA ASN A 15 9.11 -3.55 -2.32
C ASN A 15 10.30 -3.15 -1.44
N ASN A 16 11.33 -2.54 -2.01
CA ASN A 16 12.47 -2.03 -1.24
C ASN A 16 12.03 -0.92 -0.27
N ARG A 17 11.19 0.00 -0.74
CA ARG A 17 10.62 1.06 0.10
C ARG A 17 9.73 0.50 1.20
N LEU A 18 8.92 -0.52 0.90
CA LEU A 18 8.05 -1.19 1.87
C LEU A 18 8.86 -1.94 2.93
N ALA A 19 9.97 -2.59 2.55
CA ALA A 19 10.86 -3.25 3.49
C ALA A 19 11.47 -2.27 4.51
N LEU A 20 11.75 -1.02 4.10
CA LEU A 20 12.18 0.04 5.02
C LEU A 20 11.06 0.44 5.98
N VAL A 21 9.83 0.65 5.48
CA VAL A 21 8.66 0.95 6.34
C VAL A 21 8.44 -0.14 7.37
N VAL A 22 8.64 -1.42 7.01
CA VAL A 22 8.48 -2.54 7.94
C VAL A 22 9.52 -2.51 9.06
N LYS A 23 10.72 -2.00 8.80
CA LYS A 23 11.81 -1.92 9.79
C LYS A 23 11.69 -0.71 10.70
N SER A 24 11.47 0.48 10.15
CA SER A 24 11.54 1.76 10.89
C SER A 24 10.19 2.45 11.07
N GLY A 25 9.18 2.10 10.27
CA GLY A 25 7.90 2.80 10.20
C GLY A 25 6.79 2.16 11.01
N LYS A 26 5.60 2.75 10.91
CA LYS A 26 4.35 2.23 11.49
C LYS A 26 3.31 2.04 10.41
N PHE A 27 2.76 0.84 10.38
CA PHE A 27 1.76 0.44 9.39
C PHE A 27 0.72 -0.49 10.01
N THR A 28 -0.43 -0.57 9.38
CA THR A 28 -1.54 -1.45 9.76
C THR A 28 -1.91 -2.32 8.57
N LEU A 29 -2.13 -3.61 8.83
CA LEU A 29 -2.43 -4.60 7.80
C LEU A 29 -3.89 -5.03 7.90
N GLY A 30 -4.55 -5.19 6.75
CA GLY A 30 -5.89 -5.73 6.65
C GLY A 30 -6.99 -4.67 6.48
N TYR A 31 -8.13 -5.11 5.97
CA TYR A 31 -9.21 -4.22 5.55
C TYR A 31 -9.87 -3.43 6.70
N LYS A 32 -10.27 -4.11 7.79
CA LYS A 32 -10.96 -3.46 8.93
C LYS A 32 -10.10 -2.39 9.62
N THR A 33 -8.82 -2.69 9.80
CA THR A 33 -7.83 -1.80 10.41
C THR A 33 -7.45 -0.66 9.48
N THR A 34 -7.30 -0.94 8.18
CA THR A 34 -7.10 0.09 7.15
C THR A 34 -8.26 1.09 7.16
N LEU A 35 -9.52 0.63 7.11
CA LEU A 35 -10.70 1.51 7.22
C LEU A 35 -10.76 2.31 8.53
N LYS A 36 -10.34 1.71 9.65
CA LYS A 36 -10.23 2.43 10.93
C LYS A 36 -9.15 3.53 10.87
N SER A 37 -8.02 3.24 10.22
CA SER A 37 -6.92 4.19 10.02
C SER A 37 -7.33 5.36 9.12
N LEU A 38 -8.09 5.11 8.05
CA LEU A 38 -8.64 6.15 7.18
C LEU A 38 -9.63 7.04 7.92
N ARG A 39 -10.62 6.45 8.58
CA ARG A 39 -11.64 7.20 9.34
C ARG A 39 -11.02 8.03 10.46
N GLY A 40 -9.91 7.57 11.03
CA GLY A 40 -9.17 8.32 12.05
C GLY A 40 -8.18 9.35 11.50
N GLY A 41 -8.06 9.52 10.18
CA GLY A 41 -7.12 10.47 9.55
C GLY A 41 -5.64 10.14 9.78
N LYS A 42 -5.32 8.91 10.23
CA LYS A 42 -3.93 8.50 10.54
C LYS A 42 -3.21 7.89 9.35
N GLY A 43 -3.95 7.45 8.33
CA GLY A 43 -3.37 6.85 7.12
C GLY A 43 -2.78 7.93 6.22
N LYS A 44 -1.48 7.84 5.92
CA LYS A 44 -0.79 8.74 4.98
C LYS A 44 -0.70 8.15 3.58
N LEU A 45 -0.59 6.81 3.48
CA LEU A 45 -0.54 6.08 2.24
C LEU A 45 -1.21 4.72 2.39
N ILE A 46 -1.98 4.31 1.38
CA ILE A 46 -2.61 2.99 1.30
C ILE A 46 -2.05 2.22 0.13
N ILE A 47 -1.77 0.93 0.34
CA ILE A 47 -1.37 0.02 -0.72
C ILE A 47 -2.43 -1.07 -0.86
N ILE A 48 -2.92 -1.29 -2.09
CA ILE A 48 -3.95 -2.27 -2.41
C ILE A 48 -3.36 -3.32 -3.36
N ALA A 49 -3.47 -4.60 -3.02
CA ALA A 49 -3.08 -5.72 -3.88
C ALA A 49 -3.95 -5.80 -5.12
N ASN A 50 -3.39 -6.29 -6.23
CA ASN A 50 -4.08 -6.37 -7.52
C ASN A 50 -5.35 -7.24 -7.46
N ASN A 51 -5.32 -8.35 -6.72
CA ASN A 51 -6.45 -9.28 -6.58
C ASN A 51 -7.41 -8.94 -5.43
N CYS A 52 -7.39 -7.71 -4.92
CA CYS A 52 -8.34 -7.31 -3.88
C CYS A 52 -9.76 -7.19 -4.46
N PRO A 53 -10.81 -7.76 -3.82
CA PRO A 53 -12.16 -7.76 -4.39
C PRO A 53 -12.65 -6.35 -4.74
N PRO A 54 -13.30 -6.17 -5.91
CA PRO A 54 -13.59 -4.85 -6.46
C PRO A 54 -14.40 -3.99 -5.48
N LEU A 55 -15.40 -4.55 -4.82
CA LEU A 55 -16.22 -3.83 -3.83
C LEU A 55 -15.37 -3.25 -2.69
N ARG A 56 -14.40 -4.01 -2.15
CA ARG A 56 -13.52 -3.53 -1.07
C ARG A 56 -12.49 -2.54 -1.57
N LYS A 57 -12.00 -2.73 -2.80
CA LYS A 57 -11.07 -1.81 -3.45
C LYS A 57 -11.72 -0.43 -3.61
N SER A 58 -12.91 -0.38 -4.22
CA SER A 58 -13.66 0.86 -4.43
C SER A 58 -14.04 1.54 -3.12
N GLU A 59 -14.39 0.77 -2.09
CA GLU A 59 -14.67 1.33 -0.76
C GLU A 59 -13.42 1.98 -0.13
N ILE A 60 -12.26 1.30 -0.16
CA ILE A 60 -11.01 1.87 0.36
C ILE A 60 -10.63 3.13 -0.41
N GLU A 61 -10.72 3.10 -1.75
CA GLU A 61 -10.44 4.26 -2.60
C GLU A 61 -11.35 5.44 -2.28
N TYR A 62 -12.65 5.18 -2.08
CA TYR A 62 -13.62 6.20 -1.72
C TYR A 62 -13.28 6.86 -0.37
N TYR A 63 -12.98 6.07 0.66
CA TYR A 63 -12.55 6.64 1.93
C TYR A 63 -11.21 7.37 1.82
N ALA A 64 -10.28 6.89 0.99
CA ALA A 64 -8.98 7.52 0.78
C ALA A 64 -9.11 8.88 0.11
N MET A 65 -10.02 8.99 -0.85
CA MET A 65 -10.38 10.25 -1.51
C MET A 65 -10.93 11.26 -0.50
N LEU A 66 -11.85 10.83 0.38
CA LEU A 66 -12.40 11.67 1.44
C LEU A 66 -11.34 12.14 2.44
N SER A 67 -10.38 11.27 2.80
CA SER A 67 -9.30 11.59 3.73
C SER A 67 -8.08 12.24 3.06
N LYS A 68 -8.13 12.49 1.75
CA LYS A 68 -7.01 12.98 0.93
C LYS A 68 -5.72 12.15 1.13
N THR A 69 -5.89 10.85 1.29
CA THR A 69 -4.79 9.89 1.50
C THR A 69 -4.36 9.30 0.16
N GLY A 70 -3.05 9.21 -0.08
CA GLY A 70 -2.53 8.59 -1.30
C GLY A 70 -2.87 7.11 -1.40
N VAL A 71 -3.18 6.62 -2.61
CA VAL A 71 -3.47 5.21 -2.88
C VAL A 71 -2.49 4.68 -3.93
N HIS A 72 -1.84 3.55 -3.62
CA HIS A 72 -0.98 2.82 -4.54
C HIS A 72 -1.60 1.49 -4.91
N HIS A 73 -1.82 1.26 -6.21
CA HIS A 73 -2.15 -0.07 -6.72
C HIS A 73 -0.88 -0.91 -6.85
N TYR A 74 -0.73 -1.87 -5.95
CA TYR A 74 0.35 -2.84 -6.03
C TYR A 74 0.07 -3.82 -7.17
N SER A 75 1.04 -3.98 -8.06
CA SER A 75 0.93 -4.83 -9.26
C SER A 75 0.90 -6.33 -8.91
N GLY A 76 1.46 -6.73 -7.76
CA GLY A 76 1.41 -8.11 -7.27
C GLY A 76 0.11 -8.47 -6.56
N ASN A 77 -0.03 -9.77 -6.26
CA ASN A 77 -1.20 -10.30 -5.55
C ASN A 77 -1.06 -10.13 -4.02
N ASN A 78 -2.08 -10.57 -3.28
CA ASN A 78 -2.12 -10.51 -1.82
C ASN A 78 -1.08 -11.41 -1.11
N VAL A 79 -0.56 -12.45 -1.75
CA VAL A 79 0.55 -13.27 -1.23
C VAL A 79 1.85 -12.48 -1.36
N ASP A 80 2.12 -11.93 -2.55
CA ASP A 80 3.30 -11.11 -2.83
C ASP A 80 3.37 -9.90 -1.88
N LEU A 81 2.24 -9.23 -1.65
CA LEU A 81 2.18 -8.08 -0.74
C LEU A 81 2.42 -8.49 0.72
N GLY A 82 1.88 -9.64 1.13
CA GLY A 82 2.14 -10.22 2.46
C GLY A 82 3.62 -10.52 2.68
N THR A 83 4.25 -11.19 1.70
CA THR A 83 5.68 -11.50 1.72
C THR A 83 6.54 -10.23 1.72
N ALA A 84 6.19 -9.21 0.92
CA ALA A 84 6.88 -7.93 0.90
C ALA A 84 6.79 -7.18 2.26
N CYS A 85 5.72 -7.42 3.03
CA CYS A 85 5.58 -6.92 4.40
C CYS A 85 6.27 -7.80 5.46
N GLY A 86 6.96 -8.88 5.07
CA GLY A 86 7.56 -9.86 5.98
C GLY A 86 6.54 -10.70 6.75
N LYS A 87 5.34 -10.93 6.19
CA LYS A 87 4.27 -11.72 6.81
C LYS A 87 4.05 -13.04 6.07
N TYR A 88 3.84 -14.11 6.84
CA TYR A 88 3.53 -15.45 6.32
C TYR A 88 2.03 -15.67 6.03
N TYR A 89 1.26 -14.58 5.90
CA TYR A 89 -0.16 -14.62 5.59
C TYR A 89 -0.50 -13.59 4.51
N ARG A 90 -1.60 -13.85 3.78
CA ARG A 90 -2.09 -12.99 2.70
C ARG A 90 -2.58 -11.63 3.19
N VAL A 91 -2.22 -10.56 2.48
CA VAL A 91 -2.61 -9.18 2.78
C VAL A 91 -3.25 -8.54 1.54
N CYS A 92 -4.53 -8.15 1.63
CA CYS A 92 -5.25 -7.49 0.52
C CYS A 92 -4.89 -6.00 0.43
N CYS A 93 -4.70 -5.37 1.58
CA CYS A 93 -4.48 -3.94 1.71
C CYS A 93 -3.79 -3.62 3.02
N LEU A 94 -3.06 -2.51 3.03
CA LEU A 94 -2.40 -1.97 4.20
C LEU A 94 -2.44 -0.44 4.20
N SER A 95 -2.43 0.15 5.38
CA SER A 95 -2.29 1.59 5.60
C SER A 95 -0.97 1.88 6.29
N ILE A 96 -0.17 2.75 5.69
CA ILE A 96 1.06 3.30 6.26
C ILE A 96 0.68 4.56 7.01
N THR A 97 0.83 4.50 8.33
CA THR A 97 0.58 5.64 9.23
C THR A 97 1.83 6.48 9.43
N ASP A 98 3.00 5.83 9.37
CA ASP A 98 4.28 6.50 9.48
C ASP A 98 5.32 5.83 8.57
N PRO A 99 5.94 6.56 7.63
CA PRO A 99 6.89 5.97 6.69
C PRO A 99 8.24 5.61 7.32
N GLY A 100 8.57 6.15 8.50
CA GLY A 100 9.92 6.08 9.06
C GLY A 100 10.93 6.67 8.08
N ASP A 101 12.02 5.95 7.82
CA ASP A 101 13.10 6.36 6.91
C ASP A 101 12.79 6.11 5.42
N SER A 102 11.57 5.65 5.09
CA SER A 102 11.20 5.30 3.72
C SER A 102 10.62 6.48 2.94
N ASP A 103 11.15 6.76 1.76
CA ASP A 103 10.61 7.77 0.83
C ASP A 103 9.33 7.32 0.10
N ILE A 104 8.62 6.30 0.60
CA ILE A 104 7.46 5.69 -0.05
C ILE A 104 6.32 6.69 -0.32
N ILE A 105 6.18 7.72 0.51
CA ILE A 105 5.12 8.73 0.40
C ILE A 105 5.49 9.84 -0.59
N ARG A 106 6.78 10.22 -0.68
CA ARG A 106 7.26 11.33 -1.52
C ARG A 106 7.16 11.05 -3.01
N SER A 107 7.10 9.77 -3.40
CA SER A 107 7.10 9.38 -4.81
C SER A 107 5.73 9.38 -5.49
N MET A 108 4.68 9.85 -4.82
CA MET A 108 3.35 9.91 -5.41
C MET A 108 3.11 11.25 -6.10
N PRO A 109 2.61 11.27 -7.36
CA PRO A 109 2.07 12.48 -7.94
C PRO A 109 0.84 12.88 -7.11
N THR A 110 0.97 13.97 -6.36
CA THR A 110 -0.16 14.73 -5.84
C THR A 110 -0.66 15.60 -6.98
N GLU A 111 -1.63 15.11 -7.73
CA GLU A 111 -2.58 15.97 -8.45
C GLU A 111 -3.89 15.99 -7.67
#